data_AF-A0A9P0Q9L5-F1
#
_entry.id   AF-A0A9P0Q9L5-F1
#
_cell.length_a   1.000
_cell.length_b   1.000
_cell.length_c   1.000
_cell.angle_alpha   90.00
_cell.angle_beta   90.00
_cell.angle_gamma   90.00
#
_symmetry.space_group_name_H-M   'P 1'
#
loop_
_entity.id
_entity.type
_entity.pdbx_description
1 polymer ?
#
loop_
_entity_poly.entity_id
_entity_poly.type
_entity_poly.pdbx_seq_one_letter_code
_entity_poly.pdbx_strand_id
1 'polypeptide(L)'
;MAPIKKKTLSKEDIAKKKSEQAKRRLEKIKNDPFLLAEYKEKERLKYLKKKEKGQRKCVKDMTPREHRKARKYWVAYSSDYRKKQKIRDNTDKYVDQNTPPSSEDEIIPLLNNEREAEARRRSIVQRRKRNSMLKRKDLLIGNLKKKLASEQQRNRRLKYRMIQKKQALTPEKSLTEKDAGIHMDFSENYTTKCNQEIQSYHFGGSRTQNSLHTVVVYTKDKVTSHCTVSLNLSNKAGATWAHLSS
;
A
#
# COMPACT_ATOMS: atom_id res chain seq x y z
N MET A 1 11.62 16.69 -77.22
CA MET A 1 11.91 17.37 -75.94
C MET A 1 12.92 16.52 -75.17
N ALA A 2 14.07 17.09 -74.80
CA ALA A 2 15.09 16.35 -74.03
C ALA A 2 14.59 16.08 -72.59
N PRO A 3 14.83 14.88 -72.03
CA PRO A 3 14.37 14.55 -70.69
C PRO A 3 15.08 15.42 -69.65
N ILE A 4 14.30 16.21 -68.90
CA ILE A 4 14.79 17.06 -67.81
C ILE A 4 15.39 16.15 -66.73
N LYS A 5 16.71 16.17 -66.57
CA LYS A 5 17.41 15.43 -65.50
C LYS A 5 16.94 15.96 -64.14
N LYS A 6 16.28 15.12 -63.34
CA LYS A 6 15.84 15.47 -61.98
C LYS A 6 17.05 15.79 -61.11
N LYS A 7 17.09 16.99 -60.52
CA LYS A 7 18.12 17.43 -59.58
C LYS A 7 18.12 16.50 -58.36
N THR A 8 19.23 15.84 -58.07
CA THR A 8 19.39 15.00 -56.87
C THR A 8 19.43 15.90 -55.63
N LEU A 9 18.49 15.71 -54.71
CA LEU A 9 18.42 16.45 -53.45
C LEU A 9 19.67 16.18 -52.59
N SER A 10 20.16 17.21 -51.89
CA SER A 10 21.25 17.08 -50.93
C SER A 10 20.87 16.11 -49.81
N LYS A 11 21.87 15.46 -49.20
CA LYS A 11 21.67 14.56 -48.04
C LYS A 11 20.93 15.28 -46.91
N GLU A 12 21.20 16.57 -46.70
CA GLU A 12 20.54 17.40 -45.69
C GLU A 12 19.06 17.63 -46.00
N ASP A 13 18.73 17.91 -47.27
CA ASP A 13 17.34 18.15 -47.69
C ASP A 13 16.51 16.87 -47.65
N ILE A 14 17.13 15.74 -48.00
CA ILE A 14 16.52 14.41 -47.83
C ILE A 14 16.25 14.15 -46.34
N ALA A 15 17.19 14.51 -45.45
CA ALA A 15 17.03 14.36 -44.00
C ALA A 15 15.92 15.27 -43.44
N LYS A 16 15.86 16.53 -43.87
CA LYS A 16 14.77 17.47 -43.51
C LYS A 16 13.42 16.93 -43.95
N LYS A 17 13.29 16.49 -45.20
CA LYS A 17 12.04 15.91 -45.74
C LYS A 17 11.60 14.67 -44.98
N LYS A 18 12.52 13.76 -44.63
CA LYS A 18 12.22 12.58 -43.79
C LYS A 18 11.78 12.96 -42.38
N SER A 19 12.42 13.98 -41.78
CA SER A 19 12.06 14.50 -40.47
C SER A 19 10.65 15.10 -40.46
N GLU A 20 10.32 15.93 -41.45
CA GLU A 20 9.00 16.52 -41.62
C GLU A 20 7.91 15.47 -41.84
N GLN A 21 8.17 14.46 -42.68
CA GLN A 21 7.24 13.35 -42.89
C GLN A 21 7.01 12.55 -41.60
N ALA A 22 8.06 12.33 -40.79
CA ALA A 22 7.96 11.67 -39.50
C ALA A 22 7.13 12.50 -38.49
N LYS A 23 7.30 13.83 -38.47
CA LYS A 23 6.49 14.75 -37.66
C LYS A 23 5.01 14.66 -38.04
N ARG A 24 4.70 14.79 -39.34
CA ARG A 24 3.31 14.68 -39.85
C ARG A 24 2.68 13.34 -39.49
N ARG A 25 3.44 12.23 -39.56
CA ARG A 25 2.95 10.91 -39.14
C ARG A 25 2.63 10.87 -37.64
N LEU A 26 3.50 11.43 -36.80
CA LEU A 26 3.28 11.48 -35.35
C LEU A 26 2.10 12.38 -34.98
N GLU A 27 1.90 13.50 -35.68
CA GLU A 27 0.73 14.37 -35.52
C GLU A 27 -0.56 13.63 -35.84
N LYS A 28 -0.60 12.87 -36.94
CA LYS A 28 -1.77 12.01 -37.28
C LYS A 28 -2.06 10.99 -36.17
N ILE A 29 -1.04 10.32 -35.64
CA ILE A 29 -1.19 9.36 -34.54
C ILE A 29 -1.66 10.06 -33.26
N LYS A 30 -1.20 11.29 -32.99
CA LYS A 30 -1.56 12.06 -31.79
C LYS A 30 -3.00 12.55 -31.82
N ASN A 31 -3.51 12.90 -32.99
CA ASN A 31 -4.86 13.44 -33.17
C ASN A 31 -5.95 12.35 -33.11
N ASP A 32 -5.61 11.09 -33.38
CA ASP A 32 -6.53 9.96 -33.28
C ASP A 32 -6.37 9.22 -31.92
N PRO A 33 -7.43 9.14 -31.09
CA PRO A 33 -7.36 8.51 -29.77
C PRO A 33 -7.04 7.01 -29.82
N PHE A 34 -7.49 6.28 -30.85
CA PHE A 34 -7.27 4.84 -30.97
C PHE A 34 -5.83 4.53 -31.40
N LEU A 35 -5.33 5.24 -32.42
CA LEU A 35 -3.94 5.12 -32.86
C LEU A 35 -2.95 5.55 -31.76
N LEU A 36 -3.31 6.56 -30.97
CA LEU A 36 -2.50 6.97 -29.82
C LEU A 36 -2.43 5.90 -28.74
N ALA A 37 -3.55 5.22 -28.45
CA ALA A 37 -3.61 4.14 -27.48
C ALA A 37 -2.75 2.94 -27.95
N GLU A 38 -2.90 2.53 -29.21
CA GLU A 38 -2.11 1.44 -29.80
C GLU A 38 -0.61 1.76 -29.80
N TYR A 39 -0.24 3.01 -30.13
CA TYR A 39 1.14 3.48 -30.09
C TYR A 39 1.72 3.42 -28.66
N LYS A 40 0.97 3.85 -27.66
CA LYS A 40 1.39 3.79 -26.24
C LYS A 40 1.59 2.35 -25.76
N GLU A 41 0.70 1.43 -26.12
CA GLU A 41 0.85 0.01 -25.80
C GLU A 41 2.08 -0.61 -26.48
N LYS A 42 2.34 -0.30 -27.76
CA LYS A 42 3.57 -0.72 -28.45
C LYS A 42 4.83 -0.22 -27.76
N GLU A 43 4.87 1.05 -27.33
CA GLU A 43 6.01 1.60 -26.59
C GLU A 43 6.16 0.96 -25.20
N ARG A 44 5.06 0.67 -24.51
CA ARG A 44 5.04 -0.05 -23.23
C ARG A 44 5.63 -1.46 -23.37
N LEU A 45 5.22 -2.21 -24.39
CA LEU A 45 5.76 -3.54 -24.69
C LEU A 45 7.26 -3.50 -25.03
N LYS A 46 7.71 -2.50 -25.81
CA LYS A 46 9.14 -2.30 -26.07
C LYS A 46 9.92 -2.02 -24.78
N TYR A 47 9.36 -1.22 -23.88
CA TYR A 47 9.98 -0.92 -22.59
C TYR A 47 10.11 -2.18 -21.73
N LEU A 48 9.04 -2.99 -21.64
CA LEU A 48 9.04 -4.26 -20.92
C LEU A 48 10.11 -5.22 -21.48
N LYS A 49 10.16 -5.40 -22.80
CA LYS A 49 11.21 -6.22 -23.45
C LYS A 49 12.62 -5.73 -23.15
N LYS A 50 12.86 -4.42 -23.08
CA LYS A 50 14.17 -3.86 -22.73
C LYS A 50 14.52 -4.06 -21.25
N LYS A 51 13.51 -4.08 -20.38
CA LYS A 51 13.67 -4.38 -18.96
C LYS A 51 14.00 -5.87 -18.75
N GLU A 52 13.27 -6.76 -19.42
CA GLU A 52 13.53 -8.21 -19.42
C GLU A 52 14.92 -8.54 -19.95
N LYS A 53 15.35 -7.89 -21.04
CA LYS A 53 16.71 -8.02 -21.60
C LYS A 53 17.81 -7.36 -20.73
N GLY A 54 17.48 -6.74 -19.60
CA GLY A 54 18.44 -6.08 -18.72
C GLY A 54 19.06 -4.77 -19.25
N GLN A 55 18.62 -4.29 -20.42
CA GLN A 55 19.11 -3.02 -21.02
C GLN A 55 18.59 -1.78 -20.29
N ARG A 56 17.47 -1.92 -19.56
CA ARG A 56 16.88 -0.87 -18.73
C ARG A 56 16.75 -1.39 -17.30
N LYS A 57 17.61 -0.90 -16.40
CA LYS A 57 17.58 -1.21 -14.97
C LYS A 57 16.74 -0.17 -14.23
N CYS A 58 15.97 -0.60 -13.23
CA CYS A 58 15.39 0.33 -12.27
C CYS A 58 16.48 0.87 -11.35
N VAL A 59 16.25 2.05 -10.75
CA VAL A 59 17.23 2.67 -9.84
C VAL A 59 17.61 1.77 -8.67
N LYS A 60 16.66 0.97 -8.17
CA LYS A 60 16.88 0.00 -7.08
C LYS A 60 17.86 -1.11 -7.46
N ASP A 61 17.86 -1.51 -8.74
CA ASP A 61 18.66 -2.63 -9.27
C ASP A 61 19.98 -2.15 -9.90
N MET A 62 20.23 -0.84 -9.84
CA MET A 62 21.40 -0.21 -10.45
C MET A 62 22.55 -0.19 -9.44
N THR A 63 23.75 -0.60 -9.87
CA THR A 63 24.93 -0.50 -8.98
C THR A 63 25.25 0.97 -8.68
N PRO A 64 25.94 1.28 -7.57
CA PRO A 64 26.29 2.66 -7.23
C PRO A 64 27.07 3.40 -8.33
N ARG A 65 27.94 2.70 -9.07
CA ARG A 65 28.72 3.25 -10.20
C ARG A 65 27.83 3.58 -11.40
N GLU A 66 26.95 2.66 -11.77
CA GLU A 66 25.97 2.89 -12.85
C GLU A 66 25.03 4.05 -12.49
N HIS A 67 24.59 4.13 -11.24
CA HIS A 67 23.72 5.21 -10.77
C HIS A 67 24.42 6.57 -10.78
N ARG A 68 25.72 6.61 -10.45
CA ARG A 68 26.54 7.82 -10.63
C ARG A 68 26.66 8.23 -12.10
N LYS A 69 26.91 7.27 -13.00
CA LYS A 69 26.99 7.52 -14.45
C LYS A 69 25.66 8.04 -15.01
N ALA A 70 24.54 7.43 -14.63
CA ALA A 70 23.20 7.87 -15.03
C ALA A 70 22.89 9.30 -14.55
N ARG A 71 23.25 9.63 -13.30
CA ARG A 71 23.10 10.99 -12.76
C ARG A 71 23.96 12.01 -13.50
N LYS A 72 25.21 11.69 -13.85
CA LYS A 72 26.08 12.56 -14.64
C LYS A 72 25.43 12.95 -15.96
N TYR A 73 24.92 11.96 -16.71
CA TYR A 73 24.20 12.23 -17.97
C TYR A 73 22.91 13.01 -17.74
N TRP A 74 22.12 12.67 -16.72
CA TRP A 74 20.89 13.40 -16.41
C TRP A 74 21.14 14.87 -16.11
N VAL A 75 22.19 15.21 -15.35
CA VAL A 75 22.58 16.59 -15.06
C VAL A 75 22.95 17.32 -16.36
N ALA A 76 23.77 16.71 -17.22
CA ALA A 76 24.16 17.29 -18.50
C ALA A 76 22.94 17.54 -19.40
N TYR A 77 22.10 16.53 -19.63
CA TYR A 77 20.90 16.65 -20.45
C TYR A 77 19.90 17.66 -19.88
N SER A 78 19.72 17.71 -18.55
CA SER A 78 18.85 18.68 -17.90
C SER A 78 19.37 20.12 -18.08
N SER A 79 20.67 20.32 -17.99
CA SER A 79 21.31 21.61 -18.26
C SER A 79 21.09 22.06 -19.71
N ASP A 80 21.36 21.17 -20.67
CA ASP A 80 21.19 21.47 -22.09
C ASP A 80 19.73 21.74 -22.46
N TYR A 81 18.79 20.98 -21.89
CA TYR A 81 17.36 21.22 -22.06
C TYR A 81 16.97 22.62 -21.57
N ARG A 82 17.40 23.01 -20.36
CA ARG A 82 17.12 24.35 -19.82
C ARG A 82 17.72 25.46 -20.68
N LYS A 83 18.94 25.28 -21.18
CA LYS A 83 19.57 26.25 -22.10
C LYS A 83 18.77 26.40 -23.39
N LYS A 84 18.38 25.29 -24.01
CA LYS A 84 17.55 25.30 -25.22
C LYS A 84 16.20 25.96 -24.99
N GLN A 85 15.56 25.67 -23.85
CA GLN A 85 14.30 26.30 -23.48
C GLN A 85 14.46 27.82 -23.34
N LYS A 86 15.51 28.29 -22.65
CA LYS A 86 15.80 29.72 -22.51
C LYS A 86 16.04 30.40 -23.86
N ILE A 87 16.77 29.74 -24.77
CA ILE A 87 16.97 30.24 -26.13
C ILE A 87 15.62 30.37 -26.85
N ARG A 88 14.76 29.35 -26.77
CA ARG A 88 13.42 29.39 -27.38
C ARG A 88 12.57 30.51 -26.81
N ASP A 89 12.52 30.65 -25.49
CA ASP A 89 11.74 31.71 -24.85
C ASP A 89 12.26 33.10 -25.24
N ASN A 90 13.57 33.26 -25.41
CA ASN A 90 14.16 34.49 -25.90
C ASN A 90 13.85 34.74 -27.38
N THR A 91 13.87 33.70 -28.22
CA THR A 91 13.49 33.85 -29.65
C THR A 91 12.02 34.19 -29.79
N ASP A 92 11.15 33.55 -29.01
CA ASP A 92 9.70 33.81 -29.02
C ASP A 92 9.45 35.28 -28.62
N LYS A 93 10.09 35.76 -27.54
CA LYS A 93 10.04 37.17 -27.14
C LYS A 93 10.54 38.14 -28.21
N TYR A 94 11.63 37.79 -28.90
CA TYR A 94 12.16 38.63 -29.98
C TYR A 94 11.19 38.70 -31.16
N VAL A 95 10.56 37.57 -31.52
CA VAL A 95 9.54 37.53 -32.56
C VAL A 95 8.33 38.37 -32.15
N ASP A 96 7.83 38.23 -30.93
CA ASP A 96 6.70 39.01 -30.42
C ASP A 96 6.98 40.52 -30.44
N GLN A 97 8.20 40.94 -30.05
CA GLN A 97 8.60 42.35 -30.03
C GLN A 97 8.75 42.96 -31.44
N ASN A 98 9.01 42.14 -32.46
CA ASN A 98 9.22 42.59 -33.84
C ASN A 98 8.04 42.24 -34.76
N THR A 99 6.95 41.69 -34.21
CA THR A 99 5.70 41.46 -34.96
C THR A 99 4.79 42.66 -34.69
N PRO A 100 4.29 43.37 -35.72
CA PRO A 100 3.38 44.49 -35.53
C PRO A 100 2.15 44.03 -34.74
N PRO A 101 1.68 44.82 -33.75
CA PRO A 101 0.50 44.47 -32.97
C PRO A 101 -0.71 44.36 -33.90
N SER A 102 -1.47 43.28 -33.76
CA SER A 102 -2.77 43.19 -34.41
C SER A 102 -3.70 44.15 -33.68
N SER A 103 -4.59 44.84 -34.39
CA SER A 103 -5.46 45.91 -33.86
C SER A 103 -6.51 45.45 -32.81
N GLU A 104 -6.34 44.27 -32.20
CA GLU A 104 -7.24 43.65 -31.20
C GLU A 104 -6.61 43.52 -29.79
N ASP A 105 -5.36 43.95 -29.58
CA ASP A 105 -4.55 43.49 -28.43
C ASP A 105 -4.70 44.27 -27.09
N GLU A 106 -5.42 45.41 -27.05
CA GLU A 106 -5.51 46.23 -25.82
C GLU A 106 -6.35 45.62 -24.68
N ILE A 107 -7.20 44.63 -24.96
CA ILE A 107 -8.09 43.98 -23.96
C ILE A 107 -7.35 42.88 -23.15
N ILE A 108 -6.23 42.36 -23.67
CA ILE A 108 -5.55 41.14 -23.19
C ILE A 108 -4.80 41.32 -21.84
N PRO A 109 -4.10 42.44 -21.56
CA PRO A 109 -3.28 42.58 -20.34
C PRO A 109 -4.09 42.62 -19.03
N LEU A 110 -5.28 43.22 -19.04
CA LEU A 110 -6.16 43.32 -17.85
C LEU A 110 -6.74 41.95 -17.45
N LEU A 111 -7.18 41.15 -18.43
CA LEU A 111 -7.67 39.79 -18.22
C LEU A 111 -6.59 38.85 -17.65
N ASN A 112 -5.33 39.06 -18.02
CA ASN A 112 -4.21 38.26 -17.50
C ASN A 112 -3.93 38.56 -16.02
N ASN A 113 -3.99 39.82 -15.60
CA ASN A 113 -3.78 40.21 -14.20
C ASN A 113 -4.87 39.68 -13.26
N GLU A 114 -6.13 39.72 -13.70
CA GLU A 114 -7.27 39.15 -12.95
C GLU A 114 -7.18 37.62 -12.83
N ARG A 115 -6.84 36.94 -13.94
CA ARG A 115 -6.61 35.48 -13.93
C ARG A 115 -5.48 35.09 -12.99
N GLU A 116 -4.38 35.83 -12.95
CA GLU A 116 -3.28 35.57 -12.02
C GLU A 116 -3.67 35.83 -10.56
N ALA A 117 -4.42 36.90 -10.29
CA ALA A 117 -4.95 37.20 -8.95
C ALA A 117 -5.89 36.08 -8.47
N GLU A 118 -6.76 35.59 -9.34
CA GLU A 118 -7.67 34.50 -8.99
C GLU A 118 -6.95 33.16 -8.82
N ALA A 119 -5.96 32.85 -9.67
CA ALA A 119 -5.10 31.67 -9.50
C ALA A 119 -4.37 31.70 -8.14
N ARG A 120 -3.84 32.86 -7.73
CA ARG A 120 -3.25 33.07 -6.39
C ARG A 120 -4.26 32.83 -5.28
N ARG A 121 -5.47 33.39 -5.37
CA ARG A 121 -6.56 33.16 -4.40
C ARG A 121 -6.91 31.67 -4.27
N ARG A 122 -7.11 30.98 -5.39
CA ARG A 122 -7.42 29.53 -5.43
C ARG A 122 -6.30 28.71 -4.78
N SER A 123 -5.05 29.03 -5.07
CA SER A 123 -3.87 28.38 -4.46
C SER A 123 -3.85 28.55 -2.93
N ILE A 124 -4.10 29.77 -2.44
CA ILE A 124 -4.15 30.06 -0.99
C ILE A 124 -5.27 29.27 -0.31
N VAL A 125 -6.47 29.25 -0.90
CA VAL A 125 -7.62 28.50 -0.37
C VAL A 125 -7.32 27.00 -0.30
N GLN A 126 -6.75 26.42 -1.37
CA GLN A 126 -6.36 25.02 -1.37
C GLN A 126 -5.28 24.71 -0.33
N ARG A 127 -4.29 25.59 -0.17
CA ARG A 127 -3.25 25.44 0.86
C ARG A 127 -3.84 25.46 2.27
N ARG A 128 -4.77 26.38 2.55
CA ARG A 128 -5.48 26.46 3.84
C ARG A 128 -6.29 25.19 4.11
N LYS A 129 -7.04 24.69 3.12
CA LYS A 129 -7.81 23.45 3.22
C LYS A 129 -6.89 22.25 3.52
N ARG A 130 -5.77 22.13 2.79
CA ARG A 130 -4.76 21.08 3.02
C ARG A 130 -4.18 21.15 4.44
N ASN A 131 -3.78 22.34 4.89
CA ASN A 131 -3.20 22.52 6.22
C ASN A 131 -4.20 22.23 7.34
N SER A 132 -5.48 22.59 7.16
CA SER A 132 -6.54 22.22 8.10
C SER A 132 -6.72 20.70 8.20
N MET A 133 -6.71 20.00 7.06
CA MET A 133 -6.76 18.53 7.06
C MET A 133 -5.54 17.89 7.73
N LEU A 134 -4.33 18.43 7.49
CA LEU A 134 -3.11 17.96 8.15
C LEU A 134 -3.20 18.11 9.66
N LYS A 135 -3.60 19.29 10.17
CA LYS A 135 -3.78 19.50 11.61
C LYS A 135 -4.78 18.52 12.23
N ARG A 136 -5.90 18.22 11.55
CA ARG A 136 -6.87 17.23 12.04
C ARG A 136 -6.27 15.82 12.09
N LYS A 137 -5.50 15.43 11.07
CA LYS A 137 -4.81 14.13 11.04
C LYS A 137 -3.76 14.04 12.13
N ASP A 138 -2.98 15.09 12.36
CA ASP A 138 -1.96 15.12 13.42
C ASP A 138 -2.58 14.98 14.81
N LEU A 139 -3.71 15.66 15.06
CA LEU A 139 -4.47 15.51 16.30
C LEU A 139 -4.97 14.07 16.49
N LEU A 140 -5.54 13.47 15.44
CA LEU A 140 -5.99 12.08 15.47
C LEU A 140 -4.84 11.11 15.75
N ILE A 141 -3.69 11.29 15.09
CA ILE A 141 -2.48 10.49 15.31
C ILE A 141 -2.02 10.63 16.77
N GLY A 142 -2.02 11.84 17.31
CA GLY A 142 -1.68 12.09 18.72
C GLY A 142 -2.60 11.32 19.68
N ASN A 143 -3.92 11.37 19.43
CA ASN A 143 -4.91 10.65 20.24
C ASN A 143 -4.76 9.13 20.13
N LEU A 144 -4.50 8.61 18.93
CA LEU A 144 -4.29 7.18 18.71
C LEU A 144 -3.01 6.69 19.40
N LYS A 145 -1.92 7.46 19.35
CA LYS A 145 -0.68 7.13 20.08
C LYS A 145 -0.92 7.05 21.59
N LYS A 146 -1.70 7.98 22.17
CA LYS A 146 -2.08 7.95 23.59
C LYS A 146 -2.89 6.70 23.94
N LYS A 147 -3.90 6.36 23.13
CA LYS A 147 -4.71 5.13 23.31
C LYS A 147 -3.84 3.88 23.23
N LEU A 148 -2.96 3.81 22.25
CA LEU A 148 -2.05 2.68 22.07
C LEU A 148 -1.14 2.50 23.29
N ALA A 149 -0.56 3.58 23.82
CA ALA A 149 0.28 3.53 25.01
C ALA A 149 -0.50 3.05 26.25
N SER A 150 -1.74 3.52 26.42
CA SER A 150 -2.63 3.08 27.51
C SER A 150 -2.95 1.59 27.42
N GLU A 151 -3.32 1.09 26.24
CA GLU A 151 -3.61 -0.33 26.01
C GLU A 151 -2.37 -1.21 26.17
N GLN A 152 -1.21 -0.75 25.71
CA GLN A 152 0.06 -1.45 25.95
C GLN A 152 0.38 -1.57 27.44
N GLN A 153 0.17 -0.51 28.22
CA GLN A 153 0.36 -0.55 29.66
C GLN A 153 -0.64 -1.50 30.34
N ARG A 154 -1.92 -1.46 29.92
CA ARG A 154 -2.95 -2.39 30.40
C ARG A 154 -2.56 -3.84 30.12
N ASN A 155 -2.16 -4.14 28.89
CA ASN A 155 -1.69 -5.47 28.51
C ASN A 155 -0.46 -5.91 29.31
N ARG A 156 0.49 -5.02 29.56
CA ARG A 156 1.64 -5.31 30.43
C ARG A 156 1.19 -5.71 31.84
N ARG A 157 0.28 -4.94 32.45
CA ARG A 157 -0.27 -5.23 33.78
C ARG A 157 -1.01 -6.57 33.80
N LEU A 158 -1.83 -6.84 32.79
CA LEU A 158 -2.57 -8.10 32.67
C LEU A 158 -1.62 -9.30 32.52
N LYS A 159 -0.58 -9.18 31.69
CA LYS A 159 0.47 -10.21 31.56
C LYS A 159 1.16 -10.49 32.89
N TYR A 160 1.58 -9.46 33.63
CA TYR A 160 2.16 -9.67 34.95
C TYR A 160 1.19 -10.34 35.93
N ARG A 161 -0.09 -9.93 35.95
CA ARG A 161 -1.12 -10.59 36.77
C ARG A 161 -1.30 -12.05 36.40
N MET A 162 -1.29 -12.39 35.11
CA MET A 162 -1.38 -13.77 34.64
C MET A 162 -0.17 -14.60 35.09
N ILE A 163 1.05 -14.05 34.99
CA ILE A 163 2.27 -14.72 35.45
C ILE A 163 2.22 -14.95 36.98
N GLN A 164 1.82 -13.94 37.75
CA GLN A 164 1.69 -14.04 39.21
C GLN A 164 0.63 -15.08 39.61
N LYS A 165 -0.54 -15.06 38.97
CA LYS A 165 -1.56 -16.11 39.17
C LYS A 165 -1.01 -17.49 38.81
N LYS A 166 -0.32 -17.63 37.68
CA LYS A 166 0.27 -18.92 37.27
C LYS A 166 1.27 -19.41 38.32
N GLN A 167 2.17 -18.56 38.81
CA GLN A 167 3.12 -18.92 39.87
C GLN A 167 2.44 -19.31 41.19
N ALA A 168 1.34 -18.65 41.54
CA ALA A 168 0.55 -18.99 42.72
C ALA A 168 -0.24 -20.30 42.56
N LEU A 169 -0.69 -20.62 41.34
CA LEU A 169 -1.44 -21.85 41.04
C LEU A 169 -0.53 -23.06 40.77
N THR A 170 0.71 -22.88 40.32
CA THR A 170 1.65 -23.98 40.10
C THR A 170 2.22 -24.45 41.43
N PRO A 171 1.91 -25.68 41.88
CA PRO A 171 2.44 -26.24 43.11
C PRO A 171 3.87 -26.78 42.86
N GLU A 172 4.78 -25.95 42.36
CA GLU A 172 6.18 -26.35 42.12
C GLU A 172 7.04 -26.26 43.39
N LYS A 173 6.55 -25.60 44.44
CA LYS A 173 7.32 -25.40 45.68
C LYS A 173 6.64 -26.19 46.80
N SER A 174 7.22 -27.37 47.05
CA SER A 174 7.00 -28.30 48.17
C SER A 174 5.67 -29.07 48.23
N LEU A 175 5.35 -29.87 47.20
CA LEU A 175 4.46 -31.02 47.39
C LEU A 175 5.23 -32.12 48.14
N THR A 176 4.75 -32.56 49.30
CA THR A 176 5.27 -33.77 49.95
C THR A 176 4.72 -35.03 49.27
N GLU A 177 5.24 -36.21 49.62
CA GLU A 177 4.78 -37.50 49.06
C GLU A 177 3.28 -37.78 49.31
N LYS A 178 2.68 -37.09 50.28
CA LYS A 178 1.26 -37.21 50.62
C LYS A 178 0.39 -36.12 49.98
N ASP A 179 1.00 -35.15 49.30
CA ASP A 179 0.28 -34.04 48.69
C ASP A 179 0.07 -34.27 47.18
N ALA A 180 -1.10 -33.85 46.68
CA ALA A 180 -1.38 -33.77 45.26
C ALA A 180 -2.01 -32.40 44.94
N GLY A 181 -1.42 -31.70 43.98
CA GLY A 181 -1.98 -30.47 43.44
C GLY A 181 -2.86 -30.77 42.23
N ILE A 182 -4.12 -30.35 42.25
CA ILE A 182 -5.05 -30.57 41.15
C ILE A 182 -5.36 -29.21 40.52
N HIS A 183 -4.88 -29.00 39.30
CA HIS A 183 -5.26 -27.83 38.50
C HIS A 183 -6.36 -28.24 37.54
N MET A 184 -7.58 -27.84 37.87
CA MET A 184 -8.74 -28.01 37.01
C MET A 184 -8.81 -26.81 36.07
N ASP A 185 -8.63 -27.05 34.77
CA ASP A 185 -8.87 -26.02 33.77
C ASP A 185 -10.36 -26.04 33.39
N PHE A 186 -10.91 -24.86 33.06
CA PHE A 186 -12.36 -24.67 32.93
C PHE A 186 -12.97 -25.62 31.88
N SER A 187 -14.13 -26.19 32.18
CA SER A 187 -14.85 -27.02 31.22
C SER A 187 -15.47 -26.18 30.11
N GLU A 188 -15.19 -26.52 28.86
CA GLU A 188 -15.79 -25.88 27.69
C GLU A 188 -16.89 -26.76 27.12
N ASN A 189 -18.00 -26.13 26.74
CA ASN A 189 -19.14 -26.82 26.13
C ASN A 189 -18.92 -26.89 24.63
N TYR A 190 -18.70 -28.10 24.13
CA TYR A 190 -18.53 -28.38 22.72
C TYR A 190 -19.84 -28.82 22.11
N THR A 191 -20.19 -28.19 21.00
CA THR A 191 -21.36 -28.60 20.22
C THR A 191 -20.98 -29.82 19.38
N THR A 192 -21.74 -30.91 19.51
CA THR A 192 -21.46 -32.13 18.77
C THR A 192 -21.79 -31.97 17.28
N LYS A 193 -21.08 -32.72 16.44
CA LYS A 193 -21.42 -32.88 15.03
C LYS A 193 -22.14 -34.21 14.83
N CYS A 194 -23.05 -34.23 13.88
CA CYS A 194 -23.75 -35.45 13.49
C CYS A 194 -22.75 -36.43 12.89
N ASN A 195 -22.78 -37.68 13.34
CA ASN A 195 -21.91 -38.75 12.84
C ASN A 195 -22.50 -39.48 11.61
N GLN A 196 -23.75 -39.17 11.23
CA GLN A 196 -24.46 -39.68 10.05
C GLN A 196 -25.26 -38.57 9.37
N GLU A 197 -25.66 -38.79 8.11
CA GLU A 197 -26.38 -37.84 7.27
C GLU A 197 -27.83 -37.64 7.77
N ILE A 198 -28.23 -36.40 8.04
CA ILE A 198 -29.54 -36.10 8.64
C ILE A 198 -30.43 -35.35 7.67
N GLN A 199 -31.46 -36.03 7.15
CA GLN A 199 -32.50 -35.44 6.30
C GLN A 199 -33.49 -34.54 7.06
N SER A 200 -33.38 -34.40 8.39
CA SER A 200 -34.36 -33.70 9.23
C SER A 200 -33.76 -32.93 10.42
N TYR A 201 -32.57 -32.33 10.30
CA TYR A 201 -31.99 -31.52 11.37
C TYR A 201 -32.52 -30.08 11.30
N HIS A 202 -33.51 -29.74 12.12
CA HIS A 202 -34.04 -28.37 12.20
C HIS A 202 -32.97 -27.40 12.70
N PHE A 203 -32.69 -26.37 11.90
CA PHE A 203 -31.67 -25.37 12.19
C PHE A 203 -31.94 -24.64 13.52
N GLY A 204 -31.00 -24.76 14.46
CA GLY A 204 -30.80 -23.79 15.55
C GLY A 204 -30.99 -24.29 16.98
N GLY A 205 -31.81 -25.31 17.23
CA GLY A 205 -32.19 -25.70 18.60
C GLY A 205 -31.72 -27.07 19.11
N SER A 206 -31.44 -28.03 18.21
CA SER A 206 -31.31 -29.45 18.59
C SER A 206 -29.87 -29.97 18.70
N ARG A 207 -28.87 -29.08 18.70
CA ARG A 207 -27.48 -29.51 18.79
C ARG A 207 -27.15 -29.93 20.21
N THR A 208 -26.84 -31.21 20.41
CA THR A 208 -26.36 -31.70 21.70
C THR A 208 -25.00 -31.08 22.00
N GLN A 209 -24.81 -30.67 23.24
CA GLN A 209 -23.54 -30.15 23.73
C GLN A 209 -23.00 -31.10 24.79
N ASN A 210 -21.68 -31.29 24.77
CA ASN A 210 -20.97 -32.04 25.80
C ASN A 210 -19.91 -31.12 26.41
N SER A 211 -19.64 -31.28 27.69
CA SER A 211 -18.57 -30.56 28.37
C SER A 211 -17.31 -31.41 28.42
N LEU A 212 -16.19 -30.81 28.06
CA LEU A 212 -14.88 -31.42 28.23
C LEU A 212 -14.28 -30.92 29.54
N HIS A 213 -13.96 -31.82 30.46
CA HIS A 213 -13.30 -31.50 31.73
C HIS A 213 -11.84 -31.89 31.61
N THR A 214 -10.94 -30.91 31.67
CA THR A 214 -9.50 -31.12 31.61
C THR A 214 -8.87 -30.83 32.97
N VAL A 215 -8.03 -31.74 33.41
CA VAL A 215 -7.37 -31.66 34.72
C VAL A 215 -5.91 -32.01 34.58
N VAL A 216 -5.06 -31.22 35.23
CA VAL A 216 -3.65 -31.55 35.42
C VAL A 216 -3.41 -31.86 36.90
N VAL A 217 -2.91 -33.07 37.16
CA VAL A 217 -2.57 -33.55 38.49
C VAL A 217 -1.05 -33.50 38.64
N TYR A 218 -0.61 -32.77 39.65
CA TYR A 218 0.78 -32.63 40.06
C TYR A 218 0.99 -33.47 41.33
N THR A 219 1.81 -34.51 41.23
CA THR A 219 2.38 -35.21 42.39
C THR A 219 3.87 -34.86 42.49
N LYS A 220 4.53 -35.22 43.59
CA LYS A 220 5.96 -34.93 43.83
C LYS A 220 6.85 -35.35 42.65
N ASP A 221 6.59 -36.52 42.07
CA ASP A 221 7.46 -37.13 41.06
C ASP A 221 6.89 -37.08 39.64
N LYS A 222 5.60 -36.74 39.47
CA LYS A 222 4.91 -36.85 38.18
C LYS A 222 3.87 -35.77 37.97
N VAL A 223 3.81 -35.29 36.72
CA VAL A 223 2.70 -34.48 36.23
C VAL A 223 1.91 -35.33 35.24
N THR A 224 0.61 -35.47 35.49
CA THR A 224 -0.32 -36.21 34.62
C THR A 224 -1.47 -35.31 34.21
N SER A 225 -1.97 -35.50 33.00
CA SER A 225 -3.10 -34.76 32.45
C SER A 225 -4.23 -35.73 32.10
N HIS A 226 -5.43 -35.40 32.53
CA HIS A 226 -6.63 -36.19 32.31
C HIS A 226 -7.68 -35.34 31.59
N CYS A 227 -8.49 -35.99 30.77
CA CYS A 227 -9.53 -35.36 30.00
C CYS A 227 -10.74 -36.29 29.99
N THR A 228 -11.87 -35.81 30.52
CA THR A 228 -13.13 -36.55 30.57
C THR A 228 -14.25 -35.76 29.89
N VAL A 229 -15.25 -36.48 29.38
CA VAL A 229 -16.39 -35.89 28.68
C VAL A 229 -17.64 -36.13 29.52
N SER A 230 -18.41 -35.09 29.78
CA SER A 230 -19.70 -35.21 30.47
C SER A 230 -20.83 -34.55 29.68
N LEU A 231 -22.06 -35.01 29.92
CA LEU A 231 -23.28 -34.38 29.39
C LEU A 231 -23.73 -33.17 30.23
N ASN A 232 -23.08 -32.91 31.37
CA ASN A 232 -23.42 -31.82 32.27
C ASN A 232 -22.70 -30.54 31.85
N LEU A 233 -23.49 -29.57 31.38
CA LEU A 233 -23.04 -28.26 30.86
C LEU A 233 -22.61 -27.24 31.92
N SER A 234 -22.62 -27.63 33.20
CA SER A 234 -22.25 -26.76 34.32
C SER A 234 -20.72 -26.66 34.45
N ASN A 235 -20.20 -25.44 34.29
CA ASN A 235 -18.76 -25.15 34.40
C ASN A 235 -18.31 -24.75 35.82
N LYS A 236 -19.09 -25.12 36.83
CA LYS A 236 -18.75 -24.84 38.24
C LYS A 236 -17.82 -25.92 38.77
N ALA A 237 -16.85 -25.54 39.59
CA ALA A 237 -15.87 -26.47 40.18
C ALA A 237 -16.51 -27.71 40.85
N GLY A 238 -17.66 -27.55 41.52
CA GLY A 238 -18.37 -28.68 42.13
C GLY A 238 -18.94 -29.70 41.12
N ALA A 239 -19.33 -29.25 39.92
CA ALA A 239 -19.82 -30.14 38.86
C ALA A 239 -18.68 -30.93 38.22
N THR A 240 -17.52 -30.29 38.01
CA THR A 240 -16.29 -30.94 37.56
C THR A 240 -15.80 -31.96 38.59
N TRP A 241 -15.81 -31.61 39.88
CA TRP A 241 -15.40 -32.51 40.96
C TRP A 241 -16.29 -33.76 41.05
N ALA A 242 -17.61 -33.59 41.01
CA ALA A 242 -18.56 -34.71 41.06
C ALA A 242 -18.36 -35.72 39.91
N HIS A 243 -17.93 -35.25 38.73
CA HIS A 243 -17.68 -36.11 37.59
C HIS A 243 -16.36 -36.90 37.70
N LEU A 244 -15.41 -36.43 38.51
CA LEU A 244 -14.15 -37.16 38.76
C LEU A 244 -14.26 -38.19 39.88
N SER A 245 -15.31 -38.11 40.71
CA SER A 245 -15.58 -39.07 41.80
C SER A 245 -16.38 -40.30 41.39
N SER A 246 -16.87 -40.35 40.15
CA SER A 246 -17.70 -41.42 39.57
C SER A 246 -16.88 -42.27 38.61
#